data_AF-A0A8S9NFZ5-F1
#
_entry.id   AF-A0A8S9NFZ5-F1
#
_cell.length_a   1.000
_cell.length_b   1.000
_cell.length_c   1.000
_cell.angle_alpha   90.00
_cell.angle_beta   90.00
_cell.angle_gamma   90.00
#
_symmetry.space_group_name_H-M   'P 1'
#
loop_
_entity.id
_entity.type
_entity.pdbx_description
1 polymer ?
#
loop_
_entity_poly.entity_id
_entity_poly.type
_entity_poly.pdbx_seq_one_letter_code
_entity_poly.pdbx_strand_id
1 'polypeptide(L)'
;MAIAGHWNVIDVCNGLLGGFAAITSGCAVVEPWAAIVCGFVASWVLIGFNLVAKKLKYDDPLEAAQLHGGCGAWGVIFTGLFATKRYVNEVYSGDGDRPYGLLMGGGGKLLAAQFVQIVVIIGWVSVTMGPLFYGLHKMNLLRISTEDEMAGMDMTRHGGFAYAYNDEDDVSVKPWGKVGATSQSSTPTPTLTA
;
A
#
# COMPACT_ATOMS: atom_id res chain seq x y z
N MET A 1 -8.85 5.32 13.47
CA MET A 1 -9.18 6.10 14.70
C MET A 1 -9.25 7.61 14.45
N ALA A 2 -8.15 8.31 14.15
CA ALA A 2 -8.05 9.78 14.23
C ALA A 2 -9.04 10.62 13.37
N ILE A 3 -9.68 10.01 12.36
CA ILE A 3 -10.61 10.71 11.44
C ILE A 3 -11.96 10.00 11.36
N ALA A 4 -11.99 8.65 11.36
CA ALA A 4 -13.22 7.88 11.13
C ALA A 4 -14.13 7.68 12.36
N GLY A 5 -13.63 7.88 13.59
CA GLY A 5 -14.41 7.65 14.83
C GLY A 5 -14.61 6.17 15.21
N HIS A 6 -14.26 5.23 14.33
CA HIS A 6 -14.24 3.78 14.61
C HIS A 6 -12.84 3.17 14.39
N TRP A 7 -12.69 1.91 14.82
CA TRP A 7 -11.48 1.12 14.64
C TRP A 7 -11.58 0.32 13.35
N ASN A 8 -10.62 0.51 12.44
CA ASN A 8 -10.46 -0.30 11.24
C ASN A 8 -9.10 -1.01 11.33
N VAL A 9 -9.08 -2.32 11.14
CA VAL A 9 -7.85 -3.12 11.17
C VAL A 9 -6.96 -2.76 9.97
N ILE A 10 -7.55 -2.47 8.81
CA ILE A 10 -6.81 -2.09 7.60
C ILE A 10 -6.03 -0.79 7.80
N ASP A 11 -6.64 0.25 8.41
CA ASP A 11 -5.94 1.49 8.75
C ASP A 11 -4.68 1.24 9.63
N VAL A 12 -4.78 0.29 10.57
CA VAL A 12 -3.69 -0.07 11.49
C VAL A 12 -2.59 -0.83 10.75
N CYS A 13 -2.96 -1.79 9.90
CA CYS A 13 -2.02 -2.53 9.04
C CYS A 13 -1.30 -1.59 8.06
N ASN A 14 -2.02 -0.68 7.39
CA ASN A 14 -1.43 0.27 6.45
C ASN A 14 -0.51 1.27 7.16
N GLY A 15 -0.85 1.70 8.38
CA GLY A 15 0.05 2.50 9.24
C GLY A 15 1.34 1.77 9.61
N LEU A 16 1.26 0.49 9.99
CA LEU A 16 2.42 -0.36 10.27
C LEU A 16 3.32 -0.54 9.03
N LEU A 17 2.71 -0.86 7.89
CA LEU A 17 3.40 -1.02 6.61
C LEU A 17 4.04 0.29 6.13
N GLY A 18 3.36 1.43 6.30
CA GLY A 18 3.91 2.75 6.00
C GLY A 18 5.11 3.11 6.87
N GLY A 19 5.07 2.78 8.17
CA GLY A 19 6.22 2.94 9.08
C GLY A 19 7.41 2.06 8.69
N PHE A 20 7.15 0.80 8.31
CA PHE A 20 8.17 -0.12 7.80
C PHE A 20 8.82 0.37 6.50
N ALA A 21 8.01 0.83 5.54
CA ALA A 21 8.49 1.41 4.29
C ALA A 21 9.36 2.66 4.52
N ALA A 22 8.96 3.55 5.44
CA ALA A 22 9.73 4.74 5.76
C ALA A 22 11.10 4.41 6.39
N ILE A 23 11.15 3.55 7.40
CA ILE A 23 12.42 3.28 8.11
C ILE A 23 13.43 2.50 7.25
N THR A 24 12.99 1.80 6.19
CA THR A 24 13.84 0.99 5.31
C THR A 24 15.05 1.76 4.76
N SER A 25 14.89 3.04 4.44
CA SER A 25 15.97 3.89 3.90
C SER A 25 17.08 4.24 4.91
N GLY A 26 16.79 4.19 6.22
CA GLY A 26 17.66 4.66 7.29
C GLY A 26 17.92 3.64 8.39
N CYS A 27 17.42 2.41 8.25
CA CYS A 27 17.40 1.39 9.30
C CYS A 27 18.76 1.05 9.90
N ALA A 28 19.84 1.19 9.11
CA ALA A 28 21.21 0.94 9.55
C ALA A 28 21.92 2.19 10.11
N VAL A 29 21.39 3.40 9.90
CA VAL A 29 22.08 4.67 10.19
C VAL A 29 21.35 5.63 11.14
N VAL A 30 20.11 5.34 11.52
CA VAL A 30 19.26 6.15 12.40
C VAL A 30 19.19 5.54 13.81
N GLU A 31 19.09 6.36 14.85
CA GLU A 31 18.97 5.85 16.23
C GLU A 31 17.60 5.20 16.52
N PRO A 32 17.52 4.19 17.42
CA PRO A 32 16.25 3.51 17.71
C PRO A 32 15.10 4.42 18.16
N TRP A 33 15.40 5.48 18.92
CA TRP A 33 14.37 6.46 19.33
C TRP A 33 13.85 7.27 18.14
N ALA A 34 14.72 7.62 17.19
CA ALA A 34 14.36 8.36 15.98
C ALA A 34 13.60 7.46 15.00
N ALA A 35 13.85 6.15 14.98
CA ALA A 35 13.04 5.19 14.22
C ALA A 35 11.56 5.16 14.65
N ILE A 36 11.28 5.28 15.96
CA ILE A 36 9.91 5.41 16.49
C ILE A 36 9.24 6.68 15.96
N VAL A 37 9.96 7.82 15.98
CA VAL A 37 9.47 9.09 15.44
C VAL A 37 9.22 8.99 13.93
N CYS A 38 10.12 8.33 13.18
CA CYS A 38 9.97 8.11 11.74
C CYS A 38 8.65 7.39 11.41
N GLY A 39 8.35 6.28 12.09
CA GLY A 39 7.13 5.49 11.88
C GLY A 39 5.85 6.23 12.30
N PHE A 40 5.89 6.98 13.40
CA PHE A 40 4.77 7.84 13.79
C PHE A 40 4.46 8.89 12.74
N VAL A 41 5.46 9.63 12.25
CA VAL A 41 5.25 10.65 11.21
C VAL A 41 4.89 10.01 9.86
N ALA A 42 5.43 8.84 9.51
CA ALA A 42 5.04 8.10 8.31
C ALA A 42 3.54 7.77 8.28
N SER A 43 2.93 7.50 9.44
CA SER A 43 1.48 7.28 9.54
C SER A 43 0.68 8.53 9.19
N TRP A 44 1.14 9.73 9.60
CA TRP A 44 0.55 11.01 9.19
C TRP A 44 0.78 11.33 7.72
N VAL A 45 1.95 10.98 7.19
CA VAL A 45 2.28 11.12 5.76
C VAL A 45 1.34 10.26 4.92
N LEU A 46 1.10 8.99 5.29
CA LEU A 46 0.15 8.11 4.62
C LEU A 46 -1.27 8.71 4.60
N ILE A 47 -1.78 9.14 5.75
CA ILE A 47 -3.09 9.80 5.86
C ILE A 47 -3.16 11.04 4.94
N GLY A 48 -2.10 11.84 4.91
CA GLY A 48 -1.99 13.01 4.03
C GLY A 48 -2.04 12.64 2.54
N PHE A 49 -1.30 11.61 2.11
CA PHE A 49 -1.32 11.15 0.72
C PHE A 49 -2.66 10.50 0.33
N ASN A 50 -3.31 9.76 1.23
CA ASN A 50 -4.66 9.20 0.99
C ASN A 50 -5.71 10.32 0.84
N LEU A 51 -5.62 11.39 1.63
CA LEU A 51 -6.45 12.59 1.46
C LEU A 51 -6.22 13.28 0.10
N VAL A 52 -4.96 13.36 -0.35
CA VAL A 52 -4.61 13.92 -1.67
C VAL A 52 -5.10 13.03 -2.81
N ALA A 53 -4.88 11.71 -2.75
CA ALA A 53 -5.35 10.74 -3.74
C ALA A 53 -6.87 10.83 -3.92
N LYS A 54 -7.62 10.81 -2.81
CA LYS A 54 -9.07 11.00 -2.79
C LYS A 54 -9.51 12.34 -3.40
N LYS A 55 -8.79 13.43 -3.13
CA LYS A 55 -9.08 14.77 -3.70
C LYS A 55 -8.79 14.85 -5.20
N LEU A 56 -7.78 14.13 -5.68
CA LEU A 56 -7.41 14.03 -7.10
C LEU A 56 -8.23 12.99 -7.88
N LYS A 57 -9.08 12.22 -7.20
CA LYS A 57 -9.78 11.04 -7.76
C LYS A 57 -8.81 10.01 -8.36
N TYR A 58 -7.64 9.88 -7.74
CA TYR A 58 -6.66 8.84 -8.04
C TYR A 58 -7.04 7.59 -7.23
N ASP A 59 -7.50 6.56 -7.94
CA ASP A 59 -8.01 5.32 -7.37
C ASP A 59 -6.92 4.23 -7.44
N ASP A 60 -6.11 4.16 -6.39
CA ASP A 60 -5.09 3.12 -6.19
C ASP A 60 -5.66 2.10 -5.19
N PRO A 61 -6.14 0.92 -5.66
CA PRO A 61 -6.89 -0.01 -4.82
C PRO A 61 -6.05 -0.68 -3.73
N LEU A 62 -4.72 -0.53 -3.77
CA LEU A 62 -3.78 -1.07 -2.78
C LEU A 62 -3.10 0.04 -1.96
N GLU A 63 -3.46 1.31 -2.19
CA GLU A 63 -2.76 2.50 -1.67
C GLU A 63 -1.24 2.50 -1.93
N ALA A 64 -0.79 1.81 -2.98
CA ALA A 64 0.62 1.47 -3.19
C ALA A 64 1.47 2.73 -3.45
N ALA A 65 0.96 3.71 -4.20
CA ALA A 65 1.64 4.98 -4.43
C ALA A 65 1.73 5.83 -3.15
N GLN A 66 0.67 5.87 -2.34
CA GLN A 66 0.65 6.62 -1.08
C GLN A 66 1.59 6.00 -0.04
N LEU A 67 1.61 4.67 0.06
CA LEU A 67 2.40 3.93 1.03
C LEU A 67 3.88 3.84 0.61
N HIS A 68 4.18 3.26 -0.55
CA HIS A 68 5.57 3.08 -0.97
C HIS A 68 6.18 4.38 -1.52
N GLY A 69 5.44 5.13 -2.34
CA GLY A 69 5.90 6.41 -2.86
C GLY A 69 5.95 7.49 -1.77
N GLY A 70 4.82 7.71 -1.07
CA GLY A 70 4.70 8.73 -0.03
C GLY A 70 5.54 8.46 1.21
N CYS A 71 5.31 7.34 1.92
CA CYS A 71 6.06 7.02 3.14
C CYS A 71 7.52 6.67 2.85
N GLY A 72 7.82 6.05 1.70
CA GLY A 72 9.20 5.81 1.26
C GLY A 72 9.98 7.12 1.01
N ALA A 73 9.38 8.10 0.32
CA ALA A 73 10.00 9.42 0.15
C ALA A 73 10.19 10.16 1.48
N TRP A 74 9.23 10.06 2.41
CA TRP A 74 9.40 10.55 3.78
C TRP A 74 10.59 9.89 4.48
N GLY A 75 10.72 8.57 4.38
CA GLY A 75 11.87 7.83 4.91
C GLY A 75 13.21 8.35 4.40
N VAL A 76 13.32 8.52 3.09
CA VAL A 76 14.54 9.02 2.42
C VAL A 76 14.91 10.43 2.93
N ILE A 77 13.92 11.32 3.10
CA ILE A 77 14.10 12.63 3.74
C ILE A 77 14.53 12.47 5.21
N PHE A 78 13.86 11.61 5.98
CA PHE A 78 14.14 11.38 7.40
C PHE A 78 15.57 10.90 7.63
N THR A 79 16.07 10.02 6.78
CA THR A 79 17.48 9.58 6.78
C THR A 79 18.43 10.75 6.56
N GLY A 80 18.09 11.67 5.65
CA GLY A 80 18.83 12.93 5.44
C GLY A 80 18.83 13.89 6.64
N LEU A 81 17.87 13.76 7.55
CA LEU A 81 17.76 14.55 8.78
C LEU A 81 18.47 13.89 9.97
N PHE A 82 18.28 12.58 10.18
CA PHE A 82 18.60 11.87 11.43
C PHE A 82 19.69 10.79 11.33
N ALA A 83 20.31 10.55 10.17
CA ALA A 83 21.44 9.62 10.10
C ALA A 83 22.59 10.06 11.01
N THR A 84 23.12 9.18 11.86
CA THR A 84 24.18 9.55 12.82
C THR A 84 25.57 9.34 12.22
N LYS A 85 26.51 10.24 12.53
CA LYS A 85 27.91 10.12 12.10
C LYS A 85 28.52 8.76 12.44
N ARG A 86 28.23 8.25 13.66
CA ARG A 86 28.74 6.96 14.13
C ARG A 86 28.26 5.81 13.25
N TYR A 87 26.95 5.66 13.08
CA TYR A 87 26.41 4.57 12.28
C TYR A 87 26.73 4.72 10.78
N VAL A 88 26.73 5.93 10.23
CA VAL A 88 27.13 6.17 8.83
C VAL A 88 28.56 5.70 8.57
N ASN A 89 29.49 5.97 9.49
CA ASN A 89 30.89 5.56 9.35
C ASN A 89 31.11 4.06 9.66
N GLU A 90 30.29 3.45 10.54
CA GLU A 90 30.29 2.00 10.81
C GLU A 90 29.76 1.19 9.60
N VAL A 91 28.65 1.62 9.00
CA VAL A 91 27.96 0.91 7.89
C VAL A 91 28.64 1.17 6.56
N TYR A 92 29.08 2.40 6.31
CA TYR A 92 29.71 2.81 5.06
C TYR A 92 31.18 3.14 5.31
N SER A 93 32.00 2.13 5.59
CA SER A 93 33.46 2.29 5.74
C SER A 93 34.08 3.02 4.54
N GLY A 94 35.07 3.88 4.78
CA GLY A 94 35.78 4.61 3.72
C GLY A 94 36.66 5.72 4.28
N ASP A 95 37.62 6.17 3.48
CA ASP A 95 38.58 7.20 3.88
C ASP A 95 37.95 8.61 3.86
N GLY A 96 37.60 9.11 5.03
CA GLY A 96 37.14 10.49 5.24
C GLY A 96 35.82 10.60 6.02
N ASP A 97 35.51 11.82 6.46
CA ASP A 97 34.26 12.08 7.19
C ASP A 97 33.07 12.17 6.21
N ARG A 98 32.19 11.18 6.25
CA ARG A 98 31.02 11.13 5.36
C ARG A 98 29.95 12.14 5.80
N PRO A 99 29.16 12.73 4.87
CA PRO A 99 27.98 13.50 5.24
C PRO A 99 26.98 12.64 6.02
N TYR A 100 26.50 13.17 7.13
CA TYR A 100 25.48 12.55 7.99
C TYR A 100 24.29 13.51 8.17
N GLY A 101 23.30 13.12 8.98
CA GLY A 101 22.02 13.81 9.12
C GLY A 101 22.15 15.27 9.54
N LEU A 102 21.36 16.15 8.91
CA LEU A 102 21.36 17.59 9.18
C LEU A 102 21.14 17.91 10.67
N LEU A 103 20.17 17.26 11.31
CA LEU A 103 19.81 17.49 12.70
C LEU A 103 20.78 16.82 13.69
N MET A 104 21.59 15.88 13.21
CA MET A 104 22.69 15.29 13.97
C MET A 104 23.99 16.13 13.90
N GLY A 105 23.99 17.21 13.10
CA GLY A 105 25.14 18.11 12.91
C GLY A 105 25.95 17.87 11.64
N GLY A 106 25.50 17.02 10.71
CA GLY A 106 26.22 16.66 9.47
C GLY A 106 26.11 17.66 8.33
N GLY A 107 25.38 18.77 8.54
CA GLY A 107 25.11 19.79 7.54
C GLY A 107 24.11 19.35 6.46
N GLY A 108 23.82 20.26 5.51
CA GLY A 108 22.77 20.04 4.51
C GLY A 108 23.12 19.08 3.37
N LYS A 109 24.36 18.59 3.29
CA LYS A 109 24.85 17.80 2.13
C LYS A 109 24.10 16.48 1.97
N LEU A 110 23.89 15.72 3.05
CA LEU A 110 23.16 14.45 2.97
C LEU A 110 21.70 14.70 2.59
N LEU A 111 21.02 15.64 3.26
CA LEU A 111 19.63 15.97 2.96
C LEU A 111 19.43 16.40 1.49
N ALA A 112 20.32 17.23 0.96
CA ALA A 112 20.29 17.62 -0.45
C ALA A 112 20.46 16.42 -1.40
N ALA A 113 21.37 15.50 -1.09
CA ALA A 113 21.54 14.26 -1.85
C ALA A 113 20.28 13.37 -1.80
N GLN A 114 19.59 13.28 -0.66
CA GLN A 114 18.33 12.54 -0.53
C GLN A 114 17.20 13.14 -1.38
N PHE A 115 17.09 14.47 -1.47
CA PHE A 115 16.15 15.11 -2.39
C PHE A 115 16.46 14.83 -3.86
N VAL A 116 17.75 14.87 -4.24
CA VAL A 116 18.18 14.48 -5.60
C VAL A 116 17.86 13.01 -5.86
N GLN A 117 18.08 12.12 -4.89
CA GLN A 117 17.74 10.70 -5.01
C GLN A 117 16.25 10.47 -5.27
N ILE A 118 15.35 11.17 -4.56
CA ILE A 118 13.89 11.09 -4.81
C ILE A 118 13.55 11.52 -6.24
N VAL A 119 14.09 12.66 -6.70
CA VAL A 119 13.86 13.15 -8.07
C VAL A 119 14.40 12.18 -9.13
N VAL A 120 15.57 11.60 -8.90
CA VAL A 120 16.18 10.60 -9.80
C VAL A 120 15.36 9.32 -9.83
N ILE A 121 14.84 8.83 -8.69
CA ILE A 121 13.98 7.65 -8.64
C ILE A 121 12.67 7.91 -9.40
N ILE A 122 12.00 9.05 -9.16
CA ILE A 122 10.76 9.43 -9.87
C ILE A 122 11.01 9.51 -11.38
N GLY A 123 12.09 10.19 -11.79
CA GLY A 123 12.48 10.32 -13.19
C GLY A 123 12.77 8.97 -13.84
N TRP A 124 13.59 8.12 -13.21
CA TRP A 124 13.93 6.79 -13.71
C TRP A 124 12.71 5.89 -13.86
N VAL A 125 11.85 5.80 -12.83
CA VAL A 125 10.63 4.99 -12.87
C VAL A 125 9.67 5.51 -13.94
N SER A 126 9.48 6.83 -14.05
CA SER A 126 8.60 7.42 -15.07
C SER A 126 9.12 7.17 -16.49
N VAL A 127 10.43 7.28 -16.73
CA VAL A 127 11.05 7.08 -18.04
C VAL A 127 11.09 5.61 -18.45
N THR A 128 11.19 4.66 -17.50
CA THR A 128 11.23 3.23 -17.79
C THR A 128 9.84 2.60 -17.85
N MET A 129 8.98 2.85 -16.87
CA MET A 129 7.64 2.27 -16.79
C MET A 129 6.60 3.03 -17.63
N GLY A 130 6.74 4.35 -17.78
CA GLY A 130 5.79 5.18 -18.55
C GLY A 130 5.64 4.72 -20.01
N PRO A 131 6.73 4.58 -20.79
CA PRO A 131 6.65 4.08 -22.16
C PRO A 131 6.15 2.63 -22.26
N LEU A 132 6.50 1.78 -21.28
CA LEU A 132 6.04 0.39 -21.21
C LEU A 132 4.52 0.32 -21.03
N PHE A 133 3.97 1.01 -20.02
CA PHE A 133 2.53 1.04 -19.77
C PHE A 133 1.77 1.78 -20.88
N TYR A 134 2.34 2.84 -21.45
CA TYR A 134 1.75 3.52 -22.61
C TYR A 134 1.68 2.59 -23.84
N GLY A 135 2.71 1.78 -24.09
CA GLY A 135 2.73 0.77 -25.14
C GLY A 135 1.67 -0.31 -24.92
N LEU A 136 1.59 -0.89 -23.71
CA LEU A 136 0.57 -1.87 -23.35
C LEU A 136 -0.85 -1.32 -23.44
N HIS A 137 -1.06 -0.06 -23.02
CA HIS A 137 -2.34 0.63 -23.14
C HIS A 137 -2.74 0.83 -24.61
N LYS A 138 -1.81 1.26 -25.47
CA LYS A 138 -2.07 1.42 -26.91
C LYS A 138 -2.38 0.10 -27.63
N MET A 139 -1.89 -1.02 -27.11
CA MET A 139 -2.23 -2.37 -27.58
C MET A 139 -3.53 -2.93 -26.97
N ASN A 140 -4.22 -2.18 -26.11
CA ASN A 140 -5.41 -2.61 -25.34
C ASN A 140 -5.15 -3.85 -24.48
N LEU A 141 -3.92 -4.02 -23.96
CA LEU A 141 -3.53 -5.16 -23.12
C LEU A 141 -3.55 -4.85 -21.61
N LEU A 142 -3.66 -3.57 -21.23
CA LEU A 142 -3.44 -3.13 -19.84
C LEU A 142 -4.69 -3.16 -18.95
N ARG A 143 -5.90 -3.03 -19.52
CA ARG A 143 -7.17 -3.12 -18.80
C ARG A 143 -8.10 -4.09 -19.52
N ILE A 144 -8.89 -4.84 -18.76
CA ILE A 144 -9.87 -5.79 -19.31
C ILE A 144 -11.10 -5.05 -19.85
N SER A 145 -12.00 -5.74 -20.56
CA SER A 145 -13.24 -5.13 -21.07
C SER A 145 -14.16 -4.74 -19.91
N THR A 146 -15.02 -3.74 -20.10
CA THR A 146 -16.01 -3.34 -19.08
C THR A 146 -16.99 -4.47 -18.75
N GLU A 147 -17.26 -5.32 -19.72
CA GLU A 147 -18.08 -6.53 -19.61
C GLU A 147 -17.38 -7.58 -18.74
N ASP A 148 -16.09 -7.84 -18.97
CA ASP A 148 -15.29 -8.75 -18.14
C ASP A 148 -15.13 -8.22 -16.71
N GLU A 149 -14.96 -6.89 -16.55
CA GLU A 149 -14.80 -6.21 -15.26
C GLU A 149 -16.07 -6.33 -14.41
N MET A 150 -17.25 -6.21 -15.03
CA MET A 150 -18.55 -6.42 -14.38
C MET A 150 -18.87 -7.90 -14.08
N ALA A 151 -18.40 -8.83 -14.90
CA ALA A 151 -18.60 -10.27 -14.70
C ALA A 151 -17.62 -10.89 -13.69
N GLY A 152 -16.52 -10.20 -13.39
CA GLY A 152 -15.47 -10.64 -12.48
C GLY A 152 -14.36 -11.45 -13.19
N MET A 153 -13.11 -11.20 -12.81
CA MET A 153 -11.94 -11.88 -13.40
C MET A 153 -11.87 -13.38 -13.07
N ASP A 154 -12.47 -13.81 -11.97
CA ASP A 154 -12.55 -15.22 -11.58
C ASP A 154 -13.35 -16.01 -12.63
N MET A 155 -14.57 -15.53 -12.92
CA MET A 155 -15.46 -16.14 -13.92
C MET A 155 -14.91 -16.04 -15.34
N THR A 156 -14.35 -14.89 -15.73
CA THR A 156 -13.96 -14.62 -17.12
C THR A 156 -12.56 -15.11 -17.49
N ARG A 157 -11.65 -15.25 -16.53
CA ARG A 157 -10.25 -15.66 -16.79
C ARG A 157 -9.80 -16.90 -16.03
N HIS A 158 -10.47 -17.30 -14.95
CA HIS A 158 -10.09 -18.46 -14.12
C HIS A 158 -11.12 -19.60 -14.12
N GLY A 159 -12.26 -19.43 -14.79
CA GLY A 159 -13.22 -20.50 -15.12
C GLY A 159 -14.19 -20.89 -14.00
N GLY A 160 -14.29 -20.08 -12.94
CA GLY A 160 -15.20 -20.32 -11.82
C GLY A 160 -14.96 -19.33 -10.67
N PHE A 161 -15.81 -19.35 -9.64
CA PHE A 161 -15.66 -18.51 -8.45
C PHE A 161 -14.45 -18.95 -7.61
N ALA A 162 -13.67 -18.00 -7.07
CA ALA A 162 -12.58 -18.30 -6.13
C ALA A 162 -13.07 -18.87 -4.78
N TYR A 163 -14.34 -18.63 -4.42
CA TYR A 163 -14.97 -19.09 -3.20
C TYR A 163 -16.32 -19.75 -3.49
N ALA A 164 -16.58 -20.89 -2.84
CA ALA A 164 -17.91 -21.47 -2.80
C ALA A 164 -18.73 -20.79 -1.70
N TYR A 165 -19.70 -19.97 -2.09
CA TYR A 165 -20.71 -19.46 -1.17
C TYR A 165 -21.68 -20.60 -0.84
N ASN A 166 -21.45 -21.26 0.29
CA ASN A 166 -22.43 -22.16 0.89
C ASN A 166 -23.27 -21.35 1.88
N ASP A 167 -24.57 -21.22 1.65
CA ASP A 167 -25.51 -20.45 2.49
C ASP A 167 -25.71 -21.04 3.92
N GLU A 168 -24.96 -22.09 4.30
CA GLU A 168 -25.11 -22.79 5.58
C GLU A 168 -24.29 -22.20 6.75
N ASP A 169 -23.34 -21.30 6.48
CA ASP A 169 -22.51 -20.67 7.53
C ASP A 169 -23.20 -19.47 8.24
N ASP A 170 -24.38 -19.04 7.78
CA ASP A 170 -25.14 -17.91 8.34
C ASP A 170 -25.94 -18.30 9.61
N VAL A 171 -25.25 -18.93 10.57
CA VAL A 171 -25.86 -19.45 11.80
C VAL A 171 -26.10 -18.33 12.82
N SER A 172 -27.34 -17.85 12.81
CA SER A 172 -28.10 -17.30 13.95
C SER A 172 -27.93 -15.81 14.32
N VAL A 173 -28.54 -14.93 13.52
CA VAL A 173 -29.30 -13.78 14.06
C VAL A 173 -30.77 -13.96 13.72
N LYS A 174 -31.55 -14.58 14.62
CA LYS A 174 -33.01 -14.73 14.46
C LYS A 174 -33.71 -13.36 14.61
N PRO A 175 -34.41 -12.84 13.59
CA PRO A 175 -35.30 -11.70 13.79
C PRO A 175 -36.51 -12.12 14.61
N TRP A 176 -36.83 -11.35 15.66
CA TRP A 176 -38.05 -11.54 16.43
C TRP A 176 -39.25 -10.93 15.67
N GLY A 177 -40.08 -11.77 15.03
CA GLY A 177 -41.35 -11.33 14.43
C GLY A 177 -41.87 -12.26 13.33
N LYS A 178 -43.12 -12.74 13.46
CA LYS A 178 -43.79 -13.63 12.48
C LYS A 178 -44.43 -12.86 11.31
N VAL A 179 -44.18 -13.27 10.05
CA VAL A 179 -45.10 -13.50 8.89
C VAL A 179 -44.30 -14.35 7.86
N GLY A 180 -44.83 -15.28 7.04
CA GLY A 180 -46.16 -15.93 7.03
C GLY A 180 -46.62 -16.40 5.63
N ALA A 181 -46.30 -17.64 5.24
CA ALA A 181 -46.61 -18.32 3.94
C ALA A 181 -45.89 -17.72 2.70
N THR A 182 -45.57 -18.44 1.61
CA THR A 182 -46.26 -19.58 0.96
C THR A 182 -45.26 -20.51 0.21
N SER A 183 -45.71 -21.69 -0.22
CA SER A 183 -44.96 -22.81 -0.81
C SER A 183 -44.73 -22.77 -2.34
N GLN A 184 -43.71 -23.53 -2.80
CA GLN A 184 -43.60 -24.40 -4.02
C GLN A 184 -42.13 -24.43 -4.54
N SER A 185 -41.59 -25.48 -5.18
CA SER A 185 -42.01 -26.89 -5.35
C SER A 185 -40.79 -27.74 -5.77
N SER A 186 -40.76 -29.02 -5.37
CA SER A 186 -39.68 -29.98 -5.69
C SER A 186 -39.64 -30.42 -7.16
N THR A 187 -38.44 -30.60 -7.73
CA THR A 187 -38.23 -31.33 -9.01
C THR A 187 -37.26 -32.50 -8.77
N PRO A 188 -37.59 -33.75 -9.15
CA PRO A 188 -36.77 -34.92 -8.83
C PRO A 188 -35.64 -35.20 -9.84
N THR A 189 -34.49 -35.65 -9.33
CA THR A 189 -33.34 -36.11 -10.12
C THR A 189 -33.62 -37.46 -10.79
N PRO A 190 -33.31 -37.65 -12.09
CA PRO A 190 -33.40 -38.96 -12.74
C PRO A 190 -32.20 -39.84 -12.37
N THR A 191 -32.47 -41.05 -11.87
CA THR A 191 -31.48 -42.12 -11.68
C THR A 191 -31.10 -42.75 -13.02
N LEU A 192 -29.81 -42.85 -13.29
CA LEU A 192 -29.26 -43.69 -14.36
C LEU A 192 -28.33 -44.74 -13.75
N THR A 193 -28.83 -45.97 -13.67
CA THR A 193 -28.07 -47.19 -13.39
C THR A 193 -27.64 -47.84 -14.70
N ALA A 194 -26.44 -48.40 -14.71
CA ALA A 194 -26.01 -49.50 -15.59
C ALA A 194 -25.33 -50.56 -14.72
#